data_AF-A0A1L6ZHF9-F1
#
_entry.id   AF-A0A1L6ZHF9-F1
#
_cell.length_a   1.000
_cell.length_b   1.000
_cell.length_c   1.000
_cell.angle_alpha   90.00
_cell.angle_beta   90.00
_cell.angle_gamma   90.00
#
_symmetry.space_group_name_H-M   'P 1'
#
loop_
_entity.id
_entity.type
_entity.pdbx_description
1 polymer ?
#
loop_
_entity_poly.entity_id
_entity_poly.type
_entity_poly.pdbx_seq_one_letter_code
_entity_poly.pdbx_strand_id
1 'polypeptide(L)' 'MKRTEQILEAIDELTKEKGFPPSVREISERVGLKSSSTTKGHLDRLRKKGLVDWEEGKPRTLHLLRKEKATI' A
#
# COMPACT_ATOMS: atom_id res chain seq x y z
N MET A 1 -12.86 -11.50 -4.11
CA MET A 1 -11.39 -11.37 -3.97
C MET A 1 -11.03 -9.92 -3.66
N LYS A 2 -10.28 -9.67 -2.57
CA LYS A 2 -10.16 -8.35 -1.93
C LYS A 2 -8.99 -7.55 -2.52
N ARG A 3 -9.27 -6.55 -3.37
CA ARG A 3 -8.26 -5.65 -3.99
C ARG A 3 -7.29 -5.01 -2.98
N THR A 4 -7.75 -4.76 -1.75
CA THR A 4 -6.92 -4.25 -0.65
C THR A 4 -5.82 -5.20 -0.21
N GLU A 5 -6.01 -6.51 -0.28
CA GLU A 5 -4.96 -7.49 0.03
C GLU A 5 -3.86 -7.46 -1.03
N GLN A 6 -4.22 -7.42 -2.32
CA GLN A 6 -3.25 -7.30 -3.41
C GLN A 6 -2.42 -6.02 -3.29
N ILE A 7 -3.02 -4.92 -2.83
CA ILE A 7 -2.30 -3.67 -2.58
C ILE A 7 -1.29 -3.84 -1.43
N LEU A 8 -1.70 -4.45 -0.31
CA LEU A 8 -0.79 -4.73 0.81
C LEU A 8 0.38 -5.61 0.38
N GLU A 9 0.10 -6.67 -0.36
CA GLU A 9 1.10 -7.61 -0.87
C GLU A 9 2.05 -6.92 -1.85
N ALA A 10 1.52 -6.15 -2.80
CA ALA A 10 2.32 -5.34 -3.70
C ALA A 10 3.22 -4.35 -2.95
N ILE A 11 2.74 -3.74 -1.87
CA ILE A 11 3.55 -2.84 -1.04
C ILE A 11 4.73 -3.59 -0.41
N ASP A 12 4.47 -4.74 0.21
CA ASP A 12 5.49 -5.56 0.86
C ASP A 12 6.50 -6.10 -0.14
N GLU A 13 6.04 -6.65 -1.27
CA GLU A 13 6.89 -7.14 -2.36
C GLU A 13 7.79 -6.02 -2.91
N LEU A 14 7.21 -4.88 -3.31
CA LEU A 14 7.99 -3.77 -3.86
C LEU A 14 8.97 -3.20 -2.83
N THR A 15 8.59 -3.15 -1.54
CA THR A 15 9.48 -2.71 -0.47
C THR A 15 10.64 -3.69 -0.28
N LYS A 16 10.38 -5.00 -0.34
CA LYS A 16 11.43 -6.04 -0.25
C LYS A 16 12.34 -6.06 -1.47
N GLU A 17 11.77 -5.90 -2.66
CA GLU A 17 12.50 -5.96 -3.93
C GLU A 17 13.38 -4.72 -4.13
N LYS A 18 12.89 -3.54 -3.76
CA LYS A 18 13.60 -2.27 -3.95
C LYS A 18 14.36 -1.77 -2.72
N GLY A 19 14.00 -2.26 -1.52
CA GLY A 19 14.54 -1.78 -0.25
C GLY A 19 13.97 -0.42 0.20
N PHE A 20 12.96 0.12 -0.48
CA PHE A 20 12.31 1.39 -0.13
C PHE A 20 10.79 1.35 -0.37
N PRO A 21 10.01 2.15 0.37
CA PRO A 21 8.56 2.17 0.24
C PRO A 21 8.10 2.58 -1.17
N PRO A 22 7.18 1.84 -1.81
CA PRO A 22 6.72 2.12 -3.16
C PRO A 22 5.80 3.34 -3.23
N SER A 23 5.65 3.87 -4.45
CA SER A 23 4.67 4.92 -4.74
C SER A 23 3.30 4.37 -5.11
N VAL A 24 2.25 5.19 -4.97
CA VAL A 24 0.88 4.84 -5.40
C VAL A 24 0.83 4.40 -6.86
N ARG A 25 1.66 5.01 -7.74
CA ARG A 25 1.78 4.62 -9.15
C ARG A 25 2.32 3.20 -9.30
N GLU A 26 3.41 2.87 -8.62
CA GLU A 26 4.00 1.53 -8.67
C GLU A 26 3.05 0.46 -8.14
N ILE A 27 2.31 0.78 -7.08
CA ILE A 27 1.27 -0.11 -6.54
C ILE A 27 0.18 -0.32 -7.59
N SER A 28 -0.34 0.76 -8.19
CA SER A 28 -1.37 0.67 -9.26
C SER A 28 -0.91 -0.20 -10.42
N GLU A 29 0.33 -0.02 -10.88
CA GLU A 29 0.93 -0.81 -11.95
C GLU A 29 1.04 -2.30 -11.55
N ARG A 30 1.55 -2.58 -10.35
CA ARG A 30 1.73 -3.94 -9.82
C ARG A 30 0.42 -4.69 -9.67
N VAL A 31 -0.65 -4.03 -9.21
CA VAL A 31 -1.97 -4.64 -9.05
C VAL A 31 -2.84 -4.56 -10.32
N GLY A 32 -2.31 -3.99 -11.41
CA GLY A 32 -3.01 -3.87 -12.69
C GLY A 32 -4.22 -2.92 -12.66
N LEU A 33 -4.20 -1.90 -11.81
CA LEU A 33 -5.25 -0.88 -11.74
C LEU A 33 -4.97 0.25 -12.73
N LYS A 34 -5.85 0.42 -13.72
CA LYS A 34 -5.77 1.49 -14.73
C LYS A 34 -5.92 2.91 -14.16
N SER A 35 -6.39 3.06 -12.92
CA SER A 35 -6.62 4.37 -12.32
C SER A 35 -6.04 4.49 -10.92
N SER A 36 -5.16 5.49 -10.76
CA SER A 36 -4.61 5.90 -9.47
C SER A 36 -5.70 6.30 -8.47
N SER A 37 -6.84 6.82 -8.93
CA SER A 37 -8.01 7.14 -8.09
C SER A 37 -8.61 5.90 -7.42
N THR A 38 -8.72 4.78 -8.14
CA THR A 38 -9.21 3.51 -7.56
C THR A 38 -8.24 2.99 -6.50
N THR A 39 -6.94 3.08 -6.78
CA THR A 39 -5.88 2.69 -5.84
C THR A 39 -5.92 3.55 -4.58
N LYS A 40 -6.08 4.87 -4.71
CA LYS A 40 -6.28 5.79 -3.58
C LYS A 40 -7.49 5.40 -2.73
N GLY A 41 -8.63 5.06 -3.34
CA GLY A 41 -9.81 4.63 -2.59
C GLY A 41 -9.59 3.35 -1.77
N HIS A 42 -8.79 2.41 -2.29
CA HIS A 42 -8.39 1.23 -1.55
C HIS A 42 -7.38 1.55 -0.44
N LEU A 43 -6.41 2.42 -0.71
CA LEU A 43 -5.45 2.90 0.28
C LEU A 43 -6.17 3.61 1.43
N ASP A 44 -7.17 4.46 1.15
CA ASP A 44 -7.98 5.15 2.17
C ASP A 44 -8.67 4.17 3.12
N ARG A 45 -9.21 3.07 2.57
CA ARG A 45 -9.74 1.98 3.38
C ARG A 45 -8.67 1.30 4.25
N LEU A 46 -7.46 1.12 3.74
CA LEU A 46 -6.35 0.53 4.50
C LEU A 46 -5.85 1.48 5.60
N ARG A 47 -5.80 2.78 5.33
CA ARG A 47 -5.46 3.82 6.32
C ARG A 47 -6.50 3.97 7.40
N LYS A 48 -7.78 3.97 7.05
CA LYS A 48 -8.88 3.92 8.02
C LYS A 48 -8.82 2.69 8.93
N LYS A 49 -8.25 1.58 8.43
CA LYS A 49 -8.00 0.37 9.22
C LYS A 49 -6.68 0.41 10.02
N GLY A 50 -5.89 1.48 9.91
CA GLY A 50 -4.58 1.58 10.56
C GLY A 50 -3.53 0.62 10.01
N LEU A 51 -3.71 0.13 8.77
CA LEU A 51 -2.80 -0.85 8.16
C LEU A 51 -1.65 -0.18 7.40
N VAL A 52 -1.90 0.98 6.80
CA VAL A 52 -0.93 1.75 6.01
C VAL A 52 -1.12 3.23 6.27
N ASP A 53 -0.06 4.01 6.12
CA ASP A 53 -0.12 5.47 6.11
C ASP A 53 0.73 6.02 4.96
N TRP A 54 0.26 7.07 4.32
CA TRP A 54 0.99 7.73 3.23
C TRP A 54 0.57 9.21 3.13
N GLU A 55 1.47 10.03 2.60
CA GLU A 55 1.15 11.41 2.24
C GLU A 55 0.63 11.49 0.81
N GLU A 56 -0.54 12.12 0.66
CA GLU A 56 -1.08 12.37 -0.66
C GLU A 56 -0.18 13.35 -1.44
N GLY A 57 0.26 12.91 -2.63
CA GLY A 57 1.12 13.72 -3.51
C GLY A 57 2.61 13.47 -3.36
N LYS A 58 3.05 12.69 -2.36
CA LYS A 58 4.46 12.31 -2.21
C LYS A 58 4.66 10.82 -2.46
N PRO A 59 5.43 10.41 -3.49
CA PRO A 59 5.86 9.03 -3.61
C PRO A 59 6.82 8.68 -2.46
N ARG A 60 6.88 7.41 -2.05
CA ARG A 60 7.81 6.89 -1.01
C ARG A 60 7.53 7.30 0.44
N THR A 61 6.37 7.87 0.73
CA THR A 61 5.92 8.06 2.13
C THR A 61 5.08 6.89 2.63
N LEU A 62 4.81 5.93 1.74
CA LEU A 62 3.85 4.87 2.00
C LEU A 62 4.47 3.83 2.93
N HIS A 63 4.05 3.85 4.20
CA HIS A 63 4.52 2.97 5.24
C HIS A 63 3.43 1.98 5.62
N LEU A 64 3.81 0.70 5.69
CA LEU A 64 3.01 -0.31 6.36
C LEU A 64 3.11 -0.06 7.88
N LEU A 65 2.02 0.44 8.47
CA LEU A 65 1.92 0.60 9.93
C LEU A 65 1.81 -0.75 10.64
N ARG A 66 1.53 -1.83 9.90
CA ARG A 66 1.48 -3.17 10.46
C ARG A 66 2.89 -3.72 10.69
N LYS A 67 3.55 -3.23 11.72
CA LYS A 67 4.51 -4.01 12.49
C LYS A 67 3.93 -4.26 13.87
N GLU A 68 3.78 -5.56 14.16
CA GLU A 68 3.55 -6.16 15.48
C GLU A 68 2.13 -6.05 16.06
N LYS A 69 1.56 -7.06 16.72
CA LYS A 69 1.93 -8.47 16.93
C LYS A 69 0.68 -9.12 17.50
N ALA A 70 0.43 -10.39 17.17
CA ALA A 70 -0.11 -11.28 18.19
C ALA A 70 0.99 -11.38 19.25
N THR A 71 1.01 -10.44 20.19
CA THR A 71 1.68 -10.65 21.46
C THR A 71 0.61 -11.28 22.33
N ILE A 72 0.77 -12.60 22.43
CA ILE A 72 0.16 -13.47 23.42
C ILE A 72 0.53 -12.95 24.81
#